data_AF-A0A1S4DMI5-F1
#
_entry.id   AF-A0A1S4DMI5-F1
#
_cell.length_a   1.000
_cell.length_b   1.000
_cell.length_c   1.000
_cell.angle_alpha   90.00
_cell.angle_beta   90.00
_cell.angle_gamma   90.00
#
_symmetry.space_group_name_H-M   'P 1'
#
loop_
_entity.id
_entity.type
_entity.pdbx_description
1 polymer ?
#
loop_
_entity_poly.entity_id
_entity_poly.type
_entity_poly.pdbx_seq_one_letter_code
_entity_poly.pdbx_strand_id
1 'polypeptide(L)'
;MEAPELLKQKLPHDARTHDARTDGDISLILELPENDKFFKKKKKLLEEMGSHAKPVYIQSSASPVELKSSLNLMHQSSRIINLDELELYFGGEDVTDLLEFNSPRNEMEALNSILTAIAKLGGEHSASTALQELRVATVNVISEVAKNFKEERKVVTESSCEQEKCLQQWGEDEGVKSQLEISYFEGAGRGAVARQDMRIGDIAMEIPLSIVISENLVHASQMHSILGEVEGMSAETMLLLWSMKEKHNPDSKFKLYFDTLPEKFKTGLSFGIEAIMSLDGTLLLEEIVQAKEHLRAQYDELFPALCNDHPDVFPPELYTWEQFLWACELWYSNSMKIMFNDGKLRTCLVPIAGFLNHSSCPHIVHYGKVDFTTNSIKFPLSRPCNAGEQCFLGYGNFSSSHLLTFYGFLPQLDNYYDVIPLDIDVESNEGFADTGPTSDWTSHMIRGTWFSKNLGIFRYGLPPPLLDHMRRSRNPFSQTMNLTPENLEIELEILRDLCSMFQDMTDALGDGQLDDRETTSWDTKLALDFKYLQRRIFSSIVASCQAGCELVESELQRYRL
;
A
#
# COMPACT_ATOMS: atom_id res chain seq x y z
N MET A 1 44.68 -47.29 27.26
CA MET A 1 45.91 -46.88 26.57
C MET A 1 45.78 -45.40 26.30
N GLU A 2 46.78 -44.67 26.77
CA GLU A 2 46.89 -43.24 27.08
C GLU A 2 46.34 -42.23 26.05
N ALA A 3 45.71 -41.17 26.58
CA ALA A 3 45.92 -39.80 26.09
C ALA A 3 47.19 -39.25 26.75
N PRO A 4 47.92 -38.28 26.17
CA PRO A 4 47.59 -36.85 26.37
C PRO A 4 47.95 -35.99 25.11
N GLU A 5 47.70 -34.69 24.95
CA GLU A 5 47.97 -33.59 25.89
C GLU A 5 47.52 -32.24 25.27
N LEU A 6 46.75 -31.45 26.06
CA LEU A 6 46.83 -29.98 26.31
C LEU A 6 46.83 -28.98 25.12
N LEU A 7 46.13 -27.83 25.11
CA LEU A 7 45.82 -26.87 26.19
C LEU A 7 44.67 -25.93 25.79
N LYS A 8 43.77 -25.68 26.74
CA LYS A 8 43.00 -24.44 26.88
C LYS A 8 43.97 -23.27 27.12
N GLN A 9 43.83 -22.11 26.45
CA GLN A 9 43.96 -20.79 27.09
C GLN A 9 43.67 -19.60 26.15
N LYS A 10 42.85 -18.67 26.69
CA LYS A 10 42.84 -17.21 26.50
C LYS A 10 42.32 -16.63 25.18
N LEU A 11 41.01 -16.34 25.15
CA LEU A 11 40.53 -15.10 24.54
C LEU A 11 40.76 -13.95 25.55
N PRO A 12 41.21 -12.76 25.12
CA PRO A 12 41.62 -11.70 26.04
C PRO A 12 40.42 -11.08 26.76
N HIS A 13 40.54 -10.99 28.08
CA HIS A 13 39.82 -10.05 28.92
C HIS A 13 40.24 -8.61 28.60
N ASP A 14 39.25 -7.72 28.60
CA ASP A 14 39.32 -6.30 28.95
C ASP A 14 40.34 -5.40 28.21
N ALA A 15 39.87 -4.73 27.17
CA ALA A 15 40.10 -3.28 27.05
C ALA A 15 38.82 -2.58 27.48
N ARG A 16 38.73 -2.26 28.77
CA ARG A 16 37.68 -1.42 29.36
C ARG A 16 37.77 -0.03 28.73
N THR A 17 36.86 0.29 27.83
CA THR A 17 36.33 1.65 27.75
C THR A 17 35.22 1.75 28.79
N HIS A 18 35.51 2.47 29.87
CA HIS A 18 34.55 2.83 30.91
C HIS A 18 33.40 3.65 30.30
N ASP A 19 32.28 3.01 30.00
CA ASP A 19 30.98 3.68 30.06
C ASP A 19 30.26 3.13 31.30
N ALA A 20 30.08 4.00 32.29
CA ALA A 20 29.38 3.71 33.52
C ALA A 20 27.91 3.42 33.19
N ARG A 21 27.54 2.14 33.11
CA ARG A 21 26.15 1.70 32.97
C ARG A 21 25.45 1.85 34.31
N THR A 22 24.42 2.68 34.36
CA THR A 22 23.58 2.88 35.54
C THR A 22 22.40 1.92 35.54
N ASP A 23 22.11 1.38 36.72
CA ASP A 23 20.92 0.59 37.02
C ASP A 23 19.67 1.48 36.77
N GLY A 24 18.98 1.31 35.63
CA GLY A 24 17.83 2.15 35.24
C GLY A 24 17.76 2.63 33.79
N ASP A 25 18.72 2.28 32.93
CA ASP A 25 18.68 2.63 31.50
C ASP A 25 17.75 1.69 30.72
N ILE A 26 16.89 2.25 29.88
CA ILE A 26 15.89 1.52 29.09
C ILE A 26 16.41 1.37 27.66
N SER A 27 16.50 0.12 27.19
CA SER A 27 17.02 -0.21 25.85
C SER A 27 15.86 -0.51 24.90
N LEU A 28 15.63 0.38 23.92
CA LEU A 28 14.65 0.17 22.84
C LEU A 28 15.35 -0.31 21.57
N ILE A 29 14.85 -1.41 21.00
CA ILE A 29 15.36 -2.00 19.77
C ILE A 29 14.25 -2.02 18.73
N LEU A 30 14.53 -1.46 17.56
CA LEU A 30 13.71 -1.60 16.35
C LEU A 30 14.38 -2.65 15.48
N GLU A 31 13.71 -3.79 15.29
CA GLU A 31 14.27 -4.93 14.57
C GLU A 31 13.97 -4.83 13.08
N LEU A 32 15.02 -4.97 12.24
CA LEU A 32 14.87 -5.22 10.81
C LEU A 32 14.70 -6.74 10.60
N PRO A 33 13.56 -7.24 10.09
CA PRO A 33 13.34 -8.68 9.94
C PRO A 33 14.33 -9.32 8.95
N GLU A 34 14.98 -10.43 9.34
CA GLU A 34 15.97 -11.11 8.47
C GLU A 34 15.39 -11.65 7.16
N ASN A 35 14.06 -11.86 7.11
CA ASN A 35 13.33 -12.31 5.93
C ASN A 35 12.81 -11.16 5.05
N ASP A 36 13.17 -9.90 5.34
CA ASP A 36 12.81 -8.75 4.51
C ASP A 36 13.47 -8.86 3.13
N LYS A 37 12.67 -8.68 2.06
CA LYS A 37 13.12 -8.77 0.65
C LYS A 37 14.32 -7.84 0.37
N PHE A 38 14.38 -6.70 1.04
CA PHE A 38 15.40 -5.66 0.89
C PHE A 38 16.35 -5.58 2.09
N PHE A 39 16.44 -6.63 2.91
CA PHE A 39 17.23 -6.66 4.15
C PHE A 39 18.64 -6.08 3.98
N LYS A 40 19.40 -6.54 2.96
CA LYS A 40 20.77 -6.07 2.72
C LYS A 40 20.84 -4.57 2.45
N LYS A 41 19.92 -4.04 1.64
CA LYS A 41 19.88 -2.63 1.24
C LYS A 41 19.48 -1.74 2.42
N LYS A 42 18.40 -2.10 3.12
CA LYS A 42 17.96 -1.40 4.34
C LYS A 42 19.02 -1.45 5.44
N LYS A 43 19.70 -2.58 5.62
CA LYS A 43 20.80 -2.72 6.58
C LYS A 43 21.96 -1.78 6.25
N LYS A 44 22.38 -1.70 4.98
CA LYS A 44 23.41 -0.76 4.53
C LYS A 44 23.02 0.69 4.83
N LEU A 45 21.78 1.09 4.52
CA LEU A 45 21.25 2.42 4.81
C LEU A 45 21.24 2.74 6.32
N LEU A 46 20.87 1.77 7.16
CA LEU A 46 20.93 1.90 8.62
C LEU A 46 22.39 2.04 9.13
N GLU A 47 23.33 1.31 8.53
CA GLU A 47 24.77 1.40 8.85
C GLU A 47 25.37 2.76 8.45
N GLU A 48 24.96 3.31 7.30
CA GLU A 48 25.36 4.64 6.81
C GLU A 48 24.79 5.77 7.66
N MET A 49 23.56 5.62 8.18
CA MET A 49 22.98 6.53 9.18
C MET A 49 23.72 6.44 10.54
N GLY A 50 24.55 5.42 10.74
CA GLY A 50 25.39 5.23 11.92
C GLY A 50 24.80 4.27 12.95
N SER A 51 24.30 4.79 14.08
CA SER A 51 24.13 4.02 15.33
C SER A 51 22.99 2.98 15.37
N HIS A 52 22.48 2.50 14.23
CA HIS A 52 21.16 1.86 14.13
C HIS A 52 21.12 0.33 14.18
N ALA A 53 22.28 -0.34 14.19
CA ALA A 53 22.37 -1.71 14.68
C ALA A 53 22.44 -1.79 16.22
N LYS A 54 22.46 -0.63 16.91
CA LYS A 54 22.55 -0.54 18.36
C LYS A 54 21.19 -0.16 18.96
N PRO A 55 20.86 -0.69 20.14
CA PRO A 55 19.69 -0.23 20.88
C PRO A 55 19.76 1.27 21.16
N VAL A 56 18.62 1.95 21.09
CA VAL A 56 18.49 3.33 21.59
C VAL A 56 18.31 3.24 23.10
N TYR A 57 19.29 3.78 23.83
CA TYR A 57 19.27 3.83 25.28
C TYR A 57 18.59 5.12 25.75
N ILE A 58 17.58 4.97 26.59
CA ILE A 58 16.84 6.07 27.20
C ILE A 58 17.06 6.00 28.70
N GLN A 59 17.68 7.04 29.24
CA GLN A 59 17.85 7.17 30.69
C GLN A 59 16.49 7.46 31.33
N SER A 60 16.25 6.87 32.50
CA SER A 60 15.02 7.12 33.27
C SER A 60 14.84 8.60 33.67
N SER A 61 15.95 9.35 33.78
CA SER A 61 15.98 10.80 34.06
C SER A 61 16.16 11.68 32.82
N ALA A 62 15.95 11.14 31.62
CA ALA A 62 16.14 11.89 30.38
C ALA A 62 15.28 13.16 30.36
N SER A 63 15.89 14.27 29.99
CA SER A 63 15.20 15.54 29.77
C SER A 63 14.30 15.48 28.52
N PRO A 64 13.31 16.38 28.40
CA PRO A 64 12.47 16.45 27.20
C PRO A 64 13.26 16.64 25.89
N VAL A 65 14.43 17.30 25.95
CA VAL A 65 15.32 17.51 24.79
C VAL A 65 16.01 16.21 24.38
N GLU A 66 16.47 15.42 25.35
CA GLU A 66 17.08 14.11 25.11
C GLU A 66 16.04 13.13 24.56
N LEU A 67 14.84 13.08 25.14
CA LEU A 67 13.74 12.25 24.64
C LEU A 67 13.35 12.61 23.21
N LYS A 68 13.28 13.90 22.87
CA LYS A 68 13.02 14.35 21.50
C LYS A 68 14.12 13.90 20.54
N SER A 69 15.38 13.97 20.97
CA SER A 69 16.52 13.51 20.16
C SER A 69 16.48 12.00 19.94
N SER A 70 16.18 11.22 20.98
CA SER A 70 15.96 9.77 20.88
C SER A 70 14.79 9.42 19.98
N LEU A 71 13.66 10.14 20.08
CA LEU A 71 12.50 9.93 19.21
C LEU A 71 12.85 10.20 17.75
N ASN A 72 13.55 11.30 17.45
CA ASN A 72 13.98 11.61 16.08
C ASN A 72 14.87 10.50 15.51
N LEU A 73 15.84 10.02 16.30
CA LEU A 73 16.73 8.93 15.88
C LEU A 73 15.95 7.63 15.60
N MET A 74 15.08 7.22 16.52
CA MET A 74 14.22 6.05 16.34
C MET A 74 13.32 6.20 15.12
N HIS A 75 12.74 7.38 14.92
CA HIS A 75 11.86 7.66 13.79
C HIS A 75 12.60 7.52 12.46
N GLN A 76 13.78 8.10 12.34
CA GLN A 76 14.64 7.95 11.16
C GLN A 76 15.00 6.47 10.88
N SER A 77 15.40 5.73 11.93
CA SER A 77 15.66 4.28 11.80
C SER A 77 14.44 3.53 11.30
N SER A 78 13.29 3.83 11.90
CA SER A 78 12.05 3.09 11.66
C SER A 78 11.51 3.35 10.26
N ARG A 79 11.73 4.55 9.69
CA ARG A 79 11.42 4.84 8.29
C ARG A 79 12.18 3.92 7.35
N ILE A 80 13.50 3.77 7.55
CA ILE A 80 14.33 2.86 6.73
C ILE A 80 13.86 1.41 6.85
N ILE A 81 13.56 0.95 8.07
CA ILE A 81 13.07 -0.42 8.32
C ILE A 81 11.78 -0.68 7.52
N ASN A 82 10.90 0.32 7.44
CA ASN A 82 9.60 0.21 6.79
C ASN A 82 9.58 0.62 5.30
N LEU A 83 10.72 0.96 4.69
CA LEU A 83 10.77 1.31 3.26
C LEU A 83 10.21 0.18 2.39
N ASP A 84 9.33 0.51 1.46
CA ASP A 84 8.90 -0.42 0.41
C ASP A 84 9.76 -0.32 -0.86
N GLU A 85 9.42 -1.13 -1.87
CA GLU A 85 10.15 -1.19 -3.14
C GLU A 85 10.14 0.16 -3.87
N LEU A 86 9.00 0.86 -3.90
CA LEU A 86 8.89 2.14 -4.60
C LEU A 86 9.64 3.22 -3.83
N GLU A 87 9.55 3.24 -2.51
CA GLU A 87 10.30 4.19 -1.68
C GLU A 87 11.81 4.00 -1.84
N LEU A 88 12.30 2.77 -1.93
CA LEU A 88 13.70 2.47 -2.25
C LEU A 88 14.10 2.86 -3.69
N TYR A 89 13.20 2.67 -4.65
CA TYR A 89 13.48 3.01 -6.05
C TYR A 89 13.59 4.53 -6.24
N PHE A 90 12.64 5.30 -5.70
CA PHE A 90 12.59 6.74 -5.92
C PHE A 90 13.33 7.57 -4.88
N GLY A 91 13.54 7.05 -3.67
CA GLY A 91 14.25 7.75 -2.59
C GLY A 91 15.76 7.80 -2.76
N GLY A 92 16.33 7.01 -3.67
CA GLY A 92 17.77 6.99 -3.97
C GLY A 92 18.60 6.20 -2.95
N GLU A 93 19.92 6.33 -3.05
CA GLU A 93 20.88 5.64 -2.17
C GLU A 93 21.40 6.50 -1.02
N ASP A 94 21.19 7.82 -1.06
CA ASP A 94 21.61 8.72 0.02
C ASP A 94 20.55 8.74 1.12
N VAL A 95 20.96 8.46 2.36
CA VAL A 95 20.12 8.54 3.55
C VAL A 95 19.43 9.90 3.68
N THR A 96 20.09 10.98 3.25
CA THR A 96 19.54 12.34 3.29
C THR A 96 18.35 12.50 2.36
N ASP A 97 18.45 12.00 1.11
CA ASP A 97 17.39 12.03 0.12
C ASP A 97 16.20 11.15 0.57
N LEU A 98 16.48 9.98 1.16
CA LEU A 98 15.49 9.05 1.70
C LEU A 98 14.72 9.63 2.89
N LEU A 99 15.38 10.37 3.79
CA LEU A 99 14.74 10.95 4.97
C LEU A 99 13.74 12.06 4.62
N GLU A 100 13.87 12.68 3.45
CA GLU A 100 12.91 13.65 2.93
C GLU A 100 11.76 13.01 2.14
N PHE A 101 11.88 11.70 1.87
CA PHE A 101 11.02 10.91 0.99
C PHE A 101 10.24 9.84 1.78
N ASN A 102 9.12 10.22 2.43
CA ASN A 102 8.30 9.24 3.14
C ASN A 102 6.83 9.38 2.75
N SER A 103 6.21 8.28 2.35
CA SER A 103 4.77 8.21 2.15
C SER A 103 4.03 8.34 3.49
N PRO A 104 2.76 8.78 3.50
CA PRO A 104 1.94 8.79 4.72
C PRO A 104 1.88 7.42 5.40
N ARG A 105 1.94 6.34 4.61
CA ARG A 105 1.96 4.97 5.10
C ARG A 105 3.27 4.67 5.83
N ASN A 106 4.42 4.96 5.24
CA ASN A 106 5.71 4.73 5.90
C ASN A 106 5.82 5.51 7.22
N GLU A 107 5.41 6.79 7.23
CA GLU A 107 5.38 7.59 8.47
C GLU A 107 4.53 6.92 9.55
N MET A 108 3.33 6.44 9.19
CA MET A 108 2.43 5.77 10.14
C MET A 108 3.02 4.44 10.63
N GLU A 109 3.56 3.61 9.73
CA GLU A 109 4.21 2.34 10.06
C GLU A 109 5.42 2.53 10.97
N ALA A 110 6.26 3.53 10.66
CA ALA A 110 7.45 3.86 11.43
C ALA A 110 7.09 4.28 12.86
N LEU A 111 6.13 5.20 13.02
CA LEU A 111 5.73 5.68 14.34
C LEU A 111 4.98 4.60 15.15
N ASN A 112 4.15 3.78 14.52
CA ASN A 112 3.49 2.65 15.18
C ASN A 112 4.46 1.53 15.58
N SER A 113 5.53 1.31 14.81
CA SER A 113 6.63 0.41 15.19
C SER A 113 7.31 0.86 16.49
N ILE A 114 7.52 2.17 16.65
CA ILE A 114 8.05 2.75 17.90
C ILE A 114 7.08 2.55 19.06
N LEU A 115 5.79 2.82 18.87
CA LEU A 115 4.77 2.56 19.91
C LEU A 115 4.70 1.10 20.32
N THR A 116 4.86 0.19 19.36
CA THR A 116 4.90 -1.26 19.60
C THR A 116 6.14 -1.65 20.42
N ALA A 117 7.31 -1.10 20.08
CA ALA A 117 8.54 -1.32 20.85
C ALA A 117 8.41 -0.80 22.29
N ILE A 118 7.82 0.39 22.48
CA ILE A 118 7.52 0.95 23.80
C ILE A 118 6.57 0.04 24.59
N ALA A 119 5.50 -0.45 23.95
CA ALA A 119 4.51 -1.30 24.59
C ALA A 119 5.11 -2.64 25.08
N LYS A 120 6.05 -3.23 24.32
CA LYS A 120 6.75 -4.46 24.73
C LYS A 120 7.56 -4.27 26.02
N LEU A 121 8.12 -3.08 26.26
CA LEU A 121 8.86 -2.76 27.49
C LEU A 121 7.96 -2.38 28.67
N GLY A 122 6.70 -2.02 28.40
CA GLY A 122 5.74 -1.59 29.41
C GLY A 122 5.48 -2.62 30.51
N GLY A 123 5.78 -3.90 30.31
CA GLY A 123 5.68 -4.92 31.37
C GLY A 123 6.71 -4.71 32.49
N GLU A 124 7.98 -4.52 32.14
CA GLU A 124 9.11 -4.43 33.09
C GLU A 124 9.35 -2.98 33.57
N HIS A 125 8.93 -1.97 32.80
CA HIS A 125 9.17 -0.55 33.06
C HIS A 125 7.89 0.30 33.07
N SER A 126 6.71 -0.28 33.36
CA SER A 126 5.40 0.41 33.37
C SER A 126 5.34 1.74 34.13
N ALA A 127 6.20 1.92 35.14
CA ALA A 127 6.27 3.13 35.97
C ALA A 127 7.27 4.19 35.48
N SER A 128 7.97 3.97 34.36
CA SER A 128 8.96 4.92 33.84
C SER A 128 8.28 6.16 33.24
N THR A 129 8.49 7.33 33.87
CA THR A 129 8.03 8.62 33.36
C THR A 129 8.59 8.91 31.96
N ALA A 130 9.87 8.57 31.72
CA ALA A 130 10.52 8.76 30.42
C ALA A 130 9.83 7.98 29.28
N LEU A 131 9.43 6.72 29.52
CA LEU A 131 8.70 5.93 28.51
C LEU A 131 7.31 6.50 28.22
N GLN A 132 6.62 6.99 29.25
CA GLN A 132 5.30 7.60 29.08
C GLN A 132 5.39 8.92 28.31
N GLU A 133 6.38 9.76 28.61
CA GLU A 133 6.62 11.00 27.86
C GLU A 133 7.00 10.73 26.41
N LEU A 134 7.86 9.73 26.17
CA LEU A 134 8.21 9.29 24.83
C LEU A 134 6.99 8.79 24.05
N ARG A 135 6.13 7.97 24.68
CA ARG A 135 4.87 7.51 24.10
C ARG A 135 3.99 8.68 23.69
N VAL A 136 3.82 9.67 24.59
CA VAL A 136 3.02 10.88 24.32
C VAL A 136 3.63 11.67 23.17
N ALA A 137 4.95 11.86 23.13
CA ALA A 137 5.64 12.53 22.05
C ALA A 137 5.41 11.83 20.70
N THR A 138 5.52 10.50 20.64
CA THR A 138 5.25 9.71 19.43
C THR A 138 3.80 9.86 18.97
N VAL A 139 2.82 9.79 19.89
CA VAL A 139 1.39 10.00 19.58
C VAL A 139 1.12 11.40 19.02
N ASN A 140 1.80 12.42 19.55
CA ASN A 140 1.68 13.79 19.04
C ASN A 140 2.24 13.90 17.62
N VAL A 141 3.36 13.23 17.30
CA VAL A 141 3.89 13.19 15.93
C VAL A 141 2.92 12.48 14.99
N ILE A 142 2.34 11.33 15.38
CA ILE A 142 1.30 10.65 14.59
C ILE A 142 0.13 11.58 14.29
N SER A 143 -0.33 12.31 15.31
CA SER A 143 -1.45 13.23 15.17
C SER A 143 -1.12 14.39 14.22
N GLU A 144 0.13 14.84 14.18
CA GLU A 144 0.57 15.89 13.26
C GLU A 144 0.68 15.39 11.82
N VAL A 145 1.25 14.20 11.62
CA VAL A 145 1.29 13.54 10.29
C VAL A 145 -0.13 13.35 9.76
N ALA A 146 -1.06 12.87 10.59
CA ALA A 146 -2.45 12.65 10.20
C ALA A 146 -3.16 13.93 9.73
N LYS A 147 -2.85 15.09 10.33
CA LYS A 147 -3.42 16.37 9.88
C LYS A 147 -2.95 16.78 8.49
N ASN A 148 -1.70 16.47 8.14
CA ASN A 148 -1.13 16.80 6.82
C ASN A 148 -1.76 16.00 5.68
N PHE A 149 -2.37 14.84 5.99
CA PHE A 149 -2.99 13.94 5.02
C PHE A 149 -4.47 13.70 5.30
N LYS A 150 -5.15 14.70 5.88
CA LYS A 150 -6.55 14.57 6.27
C LYS A 150 -7.46 14.59 5.03
N GLU A 151 -8.17 13.49 4.81
CA GLU A 151 -9.29 13.42 3.86
C GLU A 151 -10.60 13.78 4.61
N GLU A 152 -11.16 14.96 4.34
CA GLU A 152 -12.46 15.34 4.90
C GLU A 152 -13.59 14.93 3.95
N ARG A 153 -14.43 13.98 4.38
CA ARG A 153 -15.66 13.63 3.68
C ARG A 153 -16.86 14.01 4.53
N LYS A 154 -17.81 14.74 3.94
CA LYS A 154 -19.04 15.14 4.61
C LYS A 154 -19.96 13.94 4.76
N VAL A 155 -20.39 13.70 5.99
CA VAL A 155 -21.47 12.75 6.28
C VAL A 155 -22.77 13.31 5.70
N VAL A 156 -23.49 12.50 4.93
CA VAL A 156 -24.83 12.82 4.46
C VAL A 156 -25.81 12.35 5.52
N THR A 157 -26.24 13.27 6.38
CA THR A 157 -27.06 13.00 7.58
C THR A 157 -28.46 12.45 7.28
N GLU A 158 -28.94 12.55 6.03
CA GLU A 158 -30.30 12.15 5.65
C GLU A 158 -30.39 10.77 4.96
N SER A 159 -29.28 10.02 4.83
CA SER A 159 -29.24 8.81 4.00
C SER A 159 -28.72 7.54 4.68
N SER A 160 -28.60 7.48 6.02
CA SER A 160 -28.45 6.17 6.70
C SER A 160 -29.73 5.37 6.48
N CYS A 161 -29.68 4.43 5.53
CA CYS A 161 -30.82 3.62 5.12
C CYS A 161 -31.12 2.58 6.22
N GLU A 162 -32.40 2.25 6.36
CA GLU A 162 -32.87 1.27 7.34
C GLU A 162 -32.21 -0.10 7.15
N GLN A 163 -31.75 -0.42 5.94
CA GLN A 163 -31.05 -1.68 5.64
C GLN A 163 -29.69 -1.76 6.34
N GLU A 164 -28.89 -0.70 6.31
CA GLU A 164 -27.58 -0.64 6.99
C GLU A 164 -27.74 -0.70 8.51
N LYS A 165 -28.78 -0.07 9.07
CA LYS A 165 -29.11 -0.20 10.49
C LYS A 165 -29.52 -1.63 10.86
N CYS A 166 -30.35 -2.28 10.04
CA CYS A 166 -30.72 -3.69 10.22
C CYS A 166 -29.49 -4.61 10.16
N LEU A 167 -28.59 -4.36 9.21
CA LEU A 167 -27.35 -5.12 9.09
C LEU A 167 -26.45 -4.92 10.31
N GLN A 168 -26.32 -3.69 10.80
CA GLN A 168 -25.53 -3.40 11.99
C GLN A 168 -26.11 -4.08 13.22
N GLN A 169 -27.44 -4.04 13.41
CA GLN A 169 -28.11 -4.74 14.50
C GLN A 169 -27.88 -6.26 14.42
N TRP A 170 -28.01 -6.84 13.21
CA TRP A 170 -27.70 -8.25 13.01
C TRP A 170 -26.26 -8.61 13.36
N GLY A 171 -25.30 -7.74 12.99
CA GLY A 171 -23.91 -7.91 13.40
C GLY A 171 -23.75 -7.92 14.92
N GLU A 172 -24.38 -6.96 15.61
CA GLU A 172 -24.36 -6.88 17.08
C GLU A 172 -24.98 -8.12 17.73
N ASP A 173 -26.10 -8.63 17.20
CA ASP A 173 -26.76 -9.86 17.65
C ASP A 173 -25.88 -11.11 17.46
N GLU A 174 -25.05 -11.13 16.40
CA GLU A 174 -24.06 -12.17 16.13
C GLU A 174 -22.73 -11.98 16.91
N GLY A 175 -22.64 -10.94 17.74
CA GLY A 175 -21.51 -10.69 18.64
C GLY A 175 -20.45 -9.72 18.12
N VAL A 176 -20.72 -8.98 17.05
CA VAL A 176 -19.86 -7.88 16.61
C VAL A 176 -19.84 -6.80 17.68
N LYS A 177 -18.64 -6.33 18.04
CA LYS A 177 -18.47 -5.14 18.87
C LYS A 177 -17.90 -4.02 17.99
N SER A 178 -18.63 -2.93 17.87
CA SER A 178 -18.23 -1.81 17.00
C SER A 178 -18.38 -0.48 17.72
N GLN A 179 -17.33 0.35 17.62
CA GLN A 179 -17.38 1.78 17.96
C GLN A 179 -17.73 2.64 16.74
N LEU A 180 -17.98 1.98 15.60
CA LEU A 180 -18.30 2.59 14.33
C LEU A 180 -19.76 2.35 13.96
N GLU A 181 -20.30 3.25 13.17
CA GLU A 181 -21.65 3.18 12.59
C GLU A 181 -21.58 3.26 11.07
N ILE A 182 -22.37 2.45 10.37
CA ILE A 182 -22.45 2.53 8.91
C ILE A 182 -23.21 3.80 8.53
N SER A 183 -22.60 4.63 7.70
CA SER A 183 -23.13 5.91 7.26
C SER A 183 -22.84 6.14 5.78
N TYR A 184 -23.43 7.19 5.21
CA TYR A 184 -23.20 7.60 3.84
C TYR A 184 -22.36 8.88 3.79
N PHE A 185 -21.43 8.92 2.84
CA PHE A 185 -20.49 10.01 2.63
C PHE A 185 -20.56 10.49 1.19
N GLU A 186 -20.61 11.81 1.01
CA GLU A 186 -20.64 12.43 -0.30
C GLU A 186 -19.44 12.00 -1.14
N GLY A 187 -19.69 11.53 -2.38
CA GLY A 187 -18.67 11.07 -3.32
C GLY A 187 -18.03 9.70 -3.00
N ALA A 188 -18.25 9.14 -1.81
CA ALA A 188 -17.67 7.87 -1.38
C ALA A 188 -18.68 6.74 -1.20
N GLY A 189 -19.97 7.06 -1.18
CA GLY A 189 -21.01 6.09 -0.89
C GLY A 189 -21.00 5.72 0.59
N ARG A 190 -21.07 4.43 0.89
CA ARG A 190 -21.15 3.97 2.28
C ARG A 190 -19.76 3.94 2.90
N GLY A 191 -19.71 4.21 4.20
CA GLY A 191 -18.51 4.24 5.01
C GLY A 191 -18.83 3.95 6.46
N ALA A 192 -17.82 4.00 7.33
CA ALA A 192 -18.01 3.84 8.77
C ALA A 192 -17.63 5.14 9.50
N VAL A 193 -18.52 5.68 10.32
CA VAL A 193 -18.30 6.88 11.13
C VAL A 193 -18.03 6.51 12.59
N ALA A 194 -17.09 7.19 13.25
CA ALA A 194 -16.80 6.98 14.66
C ALA A 194 -17.91 7.55 15.55
N ARG A 195 -18.41 6.74 16.48
CA ARG A 195 -19.45 7.16 17.46
C ARG A 195 -18.89 7.99 18.61
N GLN A 196 -17.60 7.85 18.88
CA GLN A 196 -16.88 8.54 19.96
C GLN A 196 -15.42 8.73 19.57
N ASP A 197 -14.71 9.57 20.33
CA ASP A 197 -13.27 9.73 20.17
C ASP A 197 -12.55 8.43 20.54
N MET A 198 -11.69 7.96 19.65
CA MET A 198 -10.90 6.75 19.81
C MET A 198 -9.41 7.06 19.68
N ARG A 199 -8.61 6.41 20.52
CA ARG A 199 -7.16 6.59 20.63
C ARG A 199 -6.42 5.48 19.89
N ILE A 200 -5.12 5.71 19.66
CA ILE A 200 -4.23 4.68 19.11
C ILE A 200 -4.24 3.44 20.01
N GLY A 201 -4.44 2.28 19.39
CA GLY A 201 -4.56 0.98 20.03
C GLY A 201 -5.98 0.60 20.44
N ASP A 202 -6.94 1.54 20.44
CA ASP A 202 -8.34 1.20 20.66
C ASP A 202 -8.86 0.32 19.52
N ILE A 203 -9.75 -0.62 19.84
CA ILE A 203 -10.36 -1.52 18.86
C ILE A 203 -11.61 -0.83 18.29
N ALA A 204 -11.52 -0.39 17.04
CA ALA A 204 -12.65 0.24 16.35
C ALA A 204 -13.77 -0.77 16.08
N MET A 205 -13.39 -2.02 15.76
CA MET A 205 -14.32 -3.12 15.50
C MET A 205 -13.70 -4.47 15.88
N GLU A 206 -14.51 -5.37 16.40
CA GLU A 206 -14.17 -6.76 16.67
C GLU A 206 -15.24 -7.67 16.02
N ILE A 207 -14.81 -8.50 15.06
CA ILE A 207 -15.68 -9.37 14.25
C ILE A 207 -15.49 -10.84 14.65
N PRO A 208 -16.50 -11.51 15.22
CA PRO A 208 -16.44 -12.94 15.50
C PRO A 208 -16.20 -13.77 14.22
N LEU A 209 -15.38 -14.82 14.32
CA LEU A 209 -15.10 -15.68 13.15
C LEU A 209 -16.35 -16.41 12.61
N SER A 210 -17.40 -16.54 13.43
CA SER A 210 -18.68 -17.16 13.07
C SER A 210 -19.49 -16.40 12.00
N ILE A 211 -19.15 -15.15 11.72
CA ILE A 211 -19.78 -14.36 10.64
C ILE A 211 -18.83 -14.04 9.48
N VAL A 212 -17.59 -14.54 9.52
CA VAL A 212 -16.63 -14.36 8.43
C VAL A 212 -16.94 -15.37 7.33
N ILE A 213 -17.18 -14.88 6.11
CA ILE A 213 -17.45 -15.72 4.94
C ILE A 213 -16.10 -16.17 4.38
N SER A 214 -15.86 -17.47 4.43
CA SER A 214 -14.59 -18.12 4.04
C SER A 214 -14.84 -19.49 3.41
N GLU A 215 -13.79 -20.09 2.82
CA GLU A 215 -13.85 -21.37 2.10
C GLU A 215 -14.52 -22.52 2.90
N ASN A 216 -14.51 -22.43 4.23
CA ASN A 216 -15.19 -23.39 5.11
C ASN A 216 -16.70 -23.51 4.80
N LEU A 217 -17.35 -22.44 4.34
CA LEU A 217 -18.77 -22.47 3.95
C LEU A 217 -18.99 -23.28 2.68
N VAL A 218 -18.05 -23.20 1.72
CA VAL A 218 -18.08 -24.05 0.52
C VAL A 218 -17.90 -25.50 0.92
N HIS A 219 -16.91 -25.81 1.77
CA HIS A 219 -16.64 -27.18 2.24
C HIS A 219 -17.83 -27.83 2.95
N ALA A 220 -18.66 -27.04 3.63
CA ALA A 220 -19.88 -27.52 4.28
C ALA A 220 -21.07 -27.70 3.32
N SER A 221 -20.95 -27.26 2.07
CA SER A 221 -22.01 -27.29 1.06
C SER A 221 -21.85 -28.46 0.07
N GLN A 222 -22.93 -28.78 -0.64
CA GLN A 222 -22.91 -29.77 -1.74
C GLN A 222 -22.01 -29.35 -2.92
N MET A 223 -21.62 -28.07 -3.01
CA MET A 223 -20.76 -27.58 -4.09
C MET A 223 -19.34 -28.13 -3.99
N HIS A 224 -18.85 -28.42 -2.78
CA HIS A 224 -17.46 -28.81 -2.58
C HIS A 224 -17.11 -30.12 -3.29
N SER A 225 -17.99 -31.13 -3.23
CA SER A 225 -17.74 -32.42 -3.90
C SER A 225 -17.70 -32.30 -5.42
N ILE A 226 -18.41 -31.33 -5.99
CA ILE A 226 -18.46 -31.12 -7.45
C ILE A 226 -17.26 -30.27 -7.87
N LEU A 227 -17.08 -29.11 -7.25
CA LEU A 227 -16.02 -28.17 -7.61
C LEU A 227 -14.63 -28.71 -7.30
N GLY A 228 -14.49 -29.58 -6.29
CA GLY A 228 -13.22 -30.22 -5.95
C GLY A 228 -12.72 -31.22 -7.00
N GLU A 229 -13.59 -31.68 -7.91
CA GLU A 229 -13.21 -32.55 -9.04
C GLU A 229 -12.78 -31.75 -10.29
N VAL A 230 -13.05 -30.45 -10.32
CA VAL A 230 -12.69 -29.57 -11.43
C VAL A 230 -11.20 -29.21 -11.34
N GLU A 231 -10.43 -29.60 -12.34
CA GLU A 231 -9.00 -29.29 -12.43
C GLU A 231 -8.77 -27.77 -12.43
N GLY A 232 -7.81 -27.30 -11.61
CA GLY A 232 -7.46 -25.87 -11.53
C GLY A 232 -8.42 -25.01 -10.70
N MET A 233 -9.48 -25.57 -10.10
CA MET A 233 -10.44 -24.82 -9.29
C MET A 233 -9.79 -24.23 -8.02
N SER A 234 -9.82 -22.90 -7.91
CA SER A 234 -9.33 -22.19 -6.72
C SER A 234 -10.40 -22.07 -5.63
N ALA A 235 -9.99 -21.95 -4.37
CA ALA A 235 -10.92 -21.72 -3.25
C ALA A 235 -11.69 -20.39 -3.42
N GLU A 236 -11.04 -19.36 -3.96
CA GLU A 236 -11.63 -18.08 -4.31
C GLU A 236 -12.75 -18.23 -5.35
N THR A 237 -12.51 -18.99 -6.43
CA THR A 237 -13.53 -19.26 -7.45
C THR A 237 -14.71 -20.04 -6.85
N MET A 238 -14.46 -21.04 -6.00
CA MET A 238 -15.55 -21.76 -5.34
C MET A 238 -16.40 -20.84 -4.44
N LEU A 239 -15.77 -19.93 -3.71
CA LEU A 239 -16.45 -18.96 -2.86
C LEU A 239 -17.29 -17.96 -3.63
N LEU A 240 -16.79 -17.54 -4.80
CA LEU A 240 -17.52 -16.71 -5.73
C LEU A 240 -18.80 -17.42 -6.20
N LEU A 241 -18.68 -18.65 -6.68
CA LEU A 241 -19.82 -19.46 -7.13
C LEU A 241 -20.81 -19.76 -6.00
N TRP A 242 -20.32 -19.96 -4.78
CA TRP A 242 -21.16 -20.11 -3.60
C TRP A 242 -21.94 -18.83 -3.29
N SER A 243 -21.28 -17.67 -3.39
CA SER A 243 -21.89 -16.36 -3.13
C SER A 243 -23.01 -16.04 -4.12
N MET A 244 -22.87 -16.46 -5.39
CA MET A 244 -23.92 -16.32 -6.41
C MET A 244 -25.21 -17.01 -5.97
N LYS A 245 -25.12 -18.26 -5.49
CA LYS A 245 -26.29 -19.01 -4.99
C LYS A 245 -26.79 -18.49 -3.65
N GLU A 246 -25.90 -18.24 -2.70
CA GLU A 246 -26.26 -17.87 -1.33
C GLU A 246 -26.98 -16.53 -1.28
N LYS A 247 -26.66 -15.58 -2.16
CA LYS A 247 -27.40 -14.31 -2.31
C LYS A 247 -28.90 -14.51 -2.49
N HIS A 248 -29.32 -15.60 -3.14
CA HIS A 248 -30.73 -15.89 -3.41
C HIS A 248 -31.36 -16.85 -2.40
N ASN A 249 -30.61 -17.29 -1.38
CA ASN A 249 -31.10 -18.17 -0.33
C ASN A 249 -31.86 -17.38 0.75
N PRO A 250 -33.20 -17.50 0.88
CA PRO A 250 -33.97 -16.74 1.85
C PRO A 250 -33.67 -17.11 3.31
N ASP A 251 -33.14 -18.32 3.53
CA ASP A 251 -32.78 -18.84 4.85
C ASP A 251 -31.28 -18.64 5.17
N SER A 252 -30.56 -17.89 4.32
CA SER A 252 -29.15 -17.60 4.55
C SER A 252 -28.94 -16.84 5.85
N LYS A 253 -27.96 -17.29 6.65
CA LYS A 253 -27.43 -16.52 7.78
C LYS A 253 -26.96 -15.12 7.35
N PHE A 254 -26.46 -15.01 6.12
CA PHE A 254 -25.87 -13.78 5.58
C PHE A 254 -26.86 -12.97 4.74
N LYS A 255 -28.16 -13.29 4.80
CA LYS A 255 -29.20 -12.63 3.99
C LYS A 255 -29.14 -11.11 4.09
N LEU A 256 -29.08 -10.55 5.31
CA LEU A 256 -29.02 -9.10 5.51
C LEU A 256 -27.76 -8.48 4.91
N TYR A 257 -26.63 -9.18 4.95
CA TYR A 257 -25.40 -8.71 4.30
C TYR A 257 -25.58 -8.67 2.78
N PHE A 258 -26.05 -9.75 2.16
CA PHE A 258 -26.29 -9.80 0.72
C PHE A 258 -27.34 -8.78 0.25
N ASP A 259 -28.42 -8.59 0.99
CA ASP A 259 -29.48 -7.62 0.69
C ASP A 259 -28.98 -6.16 0.74
N THR A 260 -27.92 -5.88 1.51
CA THR A 260 -27.28 -4.55 1.52
C THR A 260 -26.26 -4.34 0.39
N LEU A 261 -25.74 -5.39 -0.24
CA LEU A 261 -24.75 -5.21 -1.31
C LEU A 261 -25.36 -4.50 -2.52
N PRO A 262 -24.57 -3.73 -3.29
CA PRO A 262 -25.11 -3.04 -4.45
C PRO A 262 -25.56 -4.05 -5.51
N GLU A 263 -26.65 -3.77 -6.21
CA GLU A 263 -27.10 -4.60 -7.34
C GLU A 263 -26.07 -4.65 -8.47
N LYS A 264 -25.31 -3.55 -8.65
CA LYS A 264 -24.22 -3.42 -9.61
C LYS A 264 -23.06 -2.69 -8.95
N PHE A 265 -21.86 -3.23 -9.07
CA PHE A 265 -20.66 -2.52 -8.65
C PHE A 265 -20.27 -1.49 -9.71
N LYS A 266 -19.51 -0.48 -9.27
CA LYS A 266 -19.03 0.61 -10.11
C LYS A 266 -17.52 0.49 -10.31
N THR A 267 -17.05 -0.66 -10.79
CA THR A 267 -15.62 -0.91 -11.00
C THR A 267 -15.22 -0.75 -12.47
N GLY A 268 -13.90 -0.70 -12.76
CA GLY A 268 -13.37 -0.71 -14.12
C GLY A 268 -13.83 -1.91 -14.96
N LEU A 269 -14.12 -3.05 -14.32
CA LEU A 269 -14.63 -4.24 -15.00
C LEU A 269 -16.03 -4.00 -15.61
N SER A 270 -16.80 -3.10 -15.00
CA SER A 270 -18.15 -2.70 -15.44
C SER A 270 -18.16 -1.46 -16.34
N PHE A 271 -17.00 -0.94 -16.77
CA PHE A 271 -16.94 0.21 -17.68
C PHE A 271 -17.65 -0.06 -19.01
N GLY A 272 -18.47 0.90 -19.43
CA GLY A 272 -19.11 0.94 -20.73
C GLY A 272 -18.14 1.34 -21.85
N ILE A 273 -18.62 1.27 -23.09
CA ILE A 273 -17.80 1.50 -24.29
C ILE A 273 -17.18 2.91 -24.29
N GLU A 274 -17.95 3.93 -23.91
CA GLU A 274 -17.45 5.32 -23.88
C GLU A 274 -16.31 5.52 -22.86
N ALA A 275 -16.42 4.90 -21.68
CA ALA A 275 -15.39 4.94 -20.66
C ALA A 275 -14.12 4.22 -21.12
N ILE A 276 -14.27 3.05 -21.76
CA ILE A 276 -13.14 2.31 -22.36
C ILE A 276 -12.47 3.14 -23.46
N MET A 277 -13.22 3.76 -24.37
CA MET A 277 -12.67 4.63 -25.41
C MET A 277 -11.95 5.85 -24.81
N SER A 278 -12.41 6.36 -23.67
CA SER A 278 -11.78 7.50 -22.99
C SER A 278 -10.40 7.17 -22.43
N LEU A 279 -10.09 5.88 -22.19
CA LEU A 279 -8.79 5.40 -21.73
C LEU A 279 -7.76 5.23 -22.85
N ASP A 280 -8.10 5.53 -24.10
CA ASP A 280 -7.18 5.42 -25.24
C ASP A 280 -5.85 6.15 -24.98
N GLY A 281 -4.75 5.50 -25.35
CA GLY A 281 -3.38 5.94 -25.07
C GLY A 281 -2.87 5.68 -23.65
N THR A 282 -3.67 5.08 -22.75
CA THR A 282 -3.22 4.69 -21.40
C THR A 282 -3.02 3.17 -21.30
N LEU A 283 -2.07 2.72 -20.46
CA LEU A 283 -1.89 1.29 -20.16
C LEU A 283 -3.12 0.65 -19.51
N LEU A 284 -3.92 1.44 -18.77
CA LEU A 284 -5.12 0.97 -18.10
C LEU A 284 -6.18 0.43 -19.08
N LEU A 285 -6.21 0.92 -20.32
CA LEU A 285 -7.10 0.38 -21.35
C LEU A 285 -6.82 -1.11 -21.57
N GLU A 286 -5.56 -1.46 -21.79
CA GLU A 286 -5.14 -2.85 -22.02
C GLU A 286 -5.36 -3.70 -20.77
N GLU A 287 -5.04 -3.18 -19.59
CA GLU A 287 -5.27 -3.86 -18.31
C GLU A 287 -6.74 -4.24 -18.09
N ILE A 288 -7.67 -3.31 -18.34
CA ILE A 288 -9.11 -3.57 -18.16
C ILE A 288 -9.62 -4.55 -19.22
N VAL A 289 -9.20 -4.41 -20.48
CA VAL A 289 -9.61 -5.34 -21.56
C VAL A 289 -9.15 -6.75 -21.23
N GLN A 290 -7.88 -6.94 -20.87
CA GLN A 290 -7.33 -8.24 -20.50
C GLN A 290 -8.04 -8.83 -19.27
N ALA A 291 -8.33 -8.01 -18.25
CA ALA A 291 -9.07 -8.47 -17.07
C ALA A 291 -10.48 -8.96 -17.45
N LYS A 292 -11.20 -8.24 -18.32
CA LYS A 292 -12.55 -8.63 -18.78
C LYS A 292 -12.51 -9.89 -19.64
N GLU A 293 -11.54 -10.02 -20.53
CA GLU A 293 -11.34 -11.23 -21.33
C GLU A 293 -11.01 -12.45 -20.46
N HIS A 294 -10.14 -12.27 -19.46
CA HIS A 294 -9.78 -13.32 -18.51
C HIS A 294 -11.00 -13.82 -17.71
N LEU A 295 -11.83 -12.90 -17.20
CA LEU A 295 -13.07 -13.27 -16.51
C LEU A 295 -14.05 -13.98 -17.45
N ARG A 296 -14.14 -13.54 -18.70
CA ARG A 296 -15.00 -14.17 -19.70
C ARG A 296 -14.56 -15.59 -20.00
N ALA A 297 -13.26 -15.82 -20.19
CA ALA A 297 -12.70 -17.14 -20.40
C ALA A 297 -13.00 -18.06 -19.20
N GLN A 298 -12.78 -17.59 -17.96
CA GLN A 298 -13.12 -18.36 -16.76
C GLN A 298 -14.61 -18.74 -16.69
N TYR A 299 -15.51 -17.81 -17.04
CA TYR A 299 -16.94 -18.11 -17.07
C TYR A 299 -17.29 -19.16 -18.12
N ASP A 300 -16.77 -19.02 -19.34
CA ASP A 300 -17.05 -19.93 -20.45
C ASP A 300 -16.43 -21.33 -20.25
N GLU A 301 -15.37 -21.46 -19.43
CA GLU A 301 -14.81 -22.74 -18.99
C GLU A 301 -15.73 -23.50 -18.01
N LEU A 302 -16.48 -22.78 -17.18
CA LEU A 302 -17.34 -23.35 -16.14
C LEU A 302 -18.79 -23.55 -16.61
N PHE A 303 -19.29 -22.64 -17.45
CA PHE A 303 -20.69 -22.58 -17.86
C PHE A 303 -20.82 -22.69 -19.39
N PRO A 304 -21.77 -23.50 -19.89
CA PRO A 304 -22.90 -24.09 -19.19
C PRO A 304 -22.64 -25.48 -18.58
N ALA A 305 -21.41 -26.01 -18.61
CA ALA A 305 -21.11 -27.39 -18.21
C ALA A 305 -21.61 -27.73 -16.79
N LEU A 306 -21.25 -26.92 -15.78
CA LEU A 306 -21.71 -27.13 -14.40
C LEU A 306 -23.24 -27.10 -14.26
N CYS A 307 -23.92 -26.23 -15.00
CA CYS A 307 -25.38 -26.13 -14.98
C CYS A 307 -26.05 -27.36 -15.63
N ASN A 308 -25.45 -27.91 -16.69
CA ASN A 308 -25.99 -29.08 -17.38
C ASN A 308 -25.77 -30.36 -16.57
N ASP A 309 -24.58 -30.52 -15.97
CA ASP A 309 -24.19 -31.73 -15.25
C ASP A 309 -24.80 -31.78 -13.84
N HIS A 310 -25.02 -30.62 -13.21
CA HIS A 310 -25.47 -30.50 -11.83
C HIS A 310 -26.55 -29.40 -11.62
N PRO A 311 -27.70 -29.45 -12.32
CA PRO A 311 -28.71 -28.38 -12.29
C PRO A 311 -29.32 -28.11 -10.91
N ASP A 312 -29.39 -29.12 -10.03
CA ASP A 312 -29.90 -28.95 -8.65
C ASP A 312 -28.95 -28.11 -7.78
N VAL A 313 -27.66 -28.15 -8.08
CA VAL A 313 -26.63 -27.40 -7.35
C VAL A 313 -26.36 -26.06 -8.03
N PHE A 314 -26.31 -26.05 -9.36
CA PHE A 314 -26.02 -24.90 -10.23
C PHE A 314 -27.20 -24.56 -11.15
N PRO A 315 -28.31 -24.03 -10.62
CA PRO A 315 -29.47 -23.63 -11.43
C PRO A 315 -29.09 -22.51 -12.44
N PRO A 316 -29.31 -22.68 -13.77
CA PRO A 316 -28.83 -21.76 -14.79
C PRO A 316 -29.19 -20.28 -14.58
N GLU A 317 -30.35 -20.01 -13.99
CA GLU A 317 -30.85 -18.65 -13.70
C GLU A 317 -30.01 -17.88 -12.68
N LEU A 318 -29.25 -18.59 -11.82
CA LEU A 318 -28.37 -17.97 -10.82
C LEU A 318 -26.92 -17.84 -11.32
N TYR A 319 -26.58 -18.54 -12.40
CA TYR A 319 -25.22 -18.64 -12.93
C TYR A 319 -25.09 -18.02 -14.32
N THR A 320 -25.66 -16.83 -14.50
CA THR A 320 -25.47 -16.02 -15.72
C THR A 320 -24.15 -15.25 -15.67
N TRP A 321 -23.72 -14.73 -16.82
CA TRP A 321 -22.54 -13.87 -16.91
C TRP A 321 -22.62 -12.66 -15.98
N GLU A 322 -23.79 -12.03 -15.88
CA GLU A 322 -24.01 -10.87 -15.03
C GLU A 322 -23.86 -11.20 -13.54
N GLN A 323 -24.37 -12.36 -13.12
CA GLN A 323 -24.22 -12.80 -11.72
C GLN A 323 -22.78 -13.21 -11.41
N PHE A 324 -22.08 -13.82 -12.37
CA PHE A 324 -20.68 -14.17 -12.23
C PHE A 324 -19.82 -12.91 -12.09
N LEU A 325 -19.98 -11.95 -12.99
CA LEU A 325 -19.26 -10.67 -12.92
C LEU A 325 -19.56 -9.92 -11.61
N TRP A 326 -20.83 -9.87 -11.20
CA TRP A 326 -21.21 -9.28 -9.91
C TRP A 326 -20.48 -9.93 -8.73
N ALA A 327 -20.37 -11.26 -8.73
CA ALA A 327 -19.67 -11.97 -7.67
C ALA A 327 -18.14 -11.75 -7.76
N CYS A 328 -17.54 -11.67 -8.96
CA CYS A 328 -16.14 -11.25 -9.12
C CYS A 328 -15.91 -9.87 -8.47
N GLU A 329 -16.73 -8.88 -8.83
CA GLU A 329 -16.59 -7.51 -8.34
C GLU A 329 -16.80 -7.42 -6.82
N LEU A 330 -17.74 -8.19 -6.25
CA LEU A 330 -17.90 -8.30 -4.80
C LEU A 330 -16.60 -8.78 -4.13
N TRP A 331 -16.04 -9.89 -4.60
CA TRP A 331 -14.85 -10.46 -3.97
C TRP A 331 -13.61 -9.60 -4.20
N TYR A 332 -13.45 -8.95 -5.35
CA TYR A 332 -12.33 -8.06 -5.61
C TYR A 332 -12.39 -6.77 -4.81
N SER A 333 -13.58 -6.21 -4.58
CA SER A 333 -13.74 -4.92 -3.90
C SER A 333 -13.94 -5.01 -2.38
N ASN A 334 -14.42 -6.14 -1.85
CA ASN A 334 -14.78 -6.27 -0.43
C ASN A 334 -14.04 -7.39 0.33
N SER A 335 -13.24 -8.24 -0.34
CA SER A 335 -12.53 -9.30 0.38
C SER A 335 -11.30 -8.78 1.14
N MET A 336 -10.97 -9.50 2.21
CA MET A 336 -9.79 -9.26 3.05
C MET A 336 -9.00 -10.56 3.18
N LYS A 337 -7.67 -10.45 3.15
CA LYS A 337 -6.79 -11.60 3.45
C LYS A 337 -6.64 -11.75 4.96
N ILE A 338 -7.13 -12.86 5.50
CA ILE A 338 -7.14 -13.15 6.93
C ILE A 338 -6.22 -14.33 7.23
N MET A 339 -5.28 -14.15 8.15
CA MET A 339 -4.43 -15.21 8.69
C MET A 339 -5.17 -15.93 9.81
N PHE A 340 -5.48 -17.20 9.59
CA PHE A 340 -6.16 -18.07 10.54
C PHE A 340 -5.20 -18.70 11.54
N ASN A 341 -5.74 -19.31 12.60
CA ASN A 341 -4.96 -19.94 13.68
C ASN A 341 -4.13 -21.14 13.22
N ASP A 342 -4.42 -21.71 12.05
CA ASP A 342 -3.63 -22.76 11.40
C ASP A 342 -2.43 -22.21 10.61
N GLY A 343 -2.22 -20.88 10.63
CA GLY A 343 -1.17 -20.19 9.91
C GLY A 343 -1.48 -19.96 8.43
N LYS A 344 -2.63 -20.40 7.93
CA LYS A 344 -3.02 -20.21 6.53
C LYS A 344 -3.65 -18.83 6.32
N LEU A 345 -3.21 -18.17 5.26
CA LEU A 345 -3.83 -16.95 4.76
C LEU A 345 -4.99 -17.32 3.84
N ARG A 346 -6.17 -16.75 4.09
CA ARG A 346 -7.38 -17.03 3.31
C ARG A 346 -8.06 -15.73 2.90
N THR A 347 -8.63 -15.71 1.70
CA THR A 347 -9.45 -14.61 1.21
C THR A 347 -10.86 -14.74 1.79
N CYS A 348 -11.38 -13.70 2.44
CA CYS A 348 -12.65 -13.74 3.16
C CYS A 348 -13.48 -12.48 2.91
N LEU A 349 -14.80 -12.59 2.88
CA LEU A 349 -15.66 -11.42 3.11
C LEU A 349 -15.89 -11.29 4.62
N VAL A 350 -15.74 -10.07 5.13
CA VAL A 350 -15.92 -9.75 6.54
C VAL A 350 -17.10 -8.78 6.63
N PRO A 351 -18.34 -9.29 6.83
CA PRO A 351 -19.52 -8.44 6.98
C PRO A 351 -19.29 -7.34 8.02
N ILE A 352 -19.94 -6.19 7.82
CA ILE A 352 -19.72 -4.94 8.57
C ILE A 352 -18.37 -4.27 8.28
N ALA A 353 -17.25 -4.99 8.45
CA ALA A 353 -15.92 -4.43 8.22
C ALA A 353 -15.68 -4.06 6.74
N GLY A 354 -16.33 -4.76 5.80
CA GLY A 354 -16.30 -4.46 4.37
C GLY A 354 -16.87 -3.09 3.97
N PHE A 355 -17.45 -2.32 4.89
CA PHE A 355 -17.91 -0.94 4.68
C PHE A 355 -16.87 0.12 5.05
N LEU A 356 -15.72 -0.26 5.60
CA LEU A 356 -14.62 0.68 5.84
C LEU A 356 -14.00 1.10 4.51
N ASN A 357 -13.94 2.39 4.23
CA ASN A 357 -13.32 2.91 3.01
C ASN A 357 -11.79 3.00 3.10
N HIS A 358 -11.14 3.10 1.94
CA HIS A 358 -9.72 3.40 1.83
C HIS A 358 -9.39 4.88 2.07
N SER A 359 -8.18 5.12 2.58
CA SER A 359 -7.51 6.42 2.60
C SER A 359 -6.00 6.20 2.44
N SER A 360 -5.29 7.19 1.90
CA SER A 360 -3.82 7.21 1.86
C SER A 360 -3.20 7.31 3.26
N CYS A 361 -3.95 7.83 4.25
CA CYS A 361 -3.55 7.87 5.66
C CYS A 361 -4.63 7.20 6.53
N PRO A 362 -4.77 5.86 6.46
CA PRO A 362 -5.88 5.17 7.08
C PRO A 362 -5.76 5.12 8.61
N HIS A 363 -6.90 4.93 9.27
CA HIS A 363 -7.01 4.79 10.72
C HIS A 363 -6.60 3.38 11.17
N ILE A 364 -6.91 2.38 10.36
CA ILE A 364 -6.64 0.96 10.64
C ILE A 364 -5.67 0.44 9.56
N VAL A 365 -4.49 0.01 9.99
CA VAL A 365 -3.45 -0.56 9.10
C VAL A 365 -3.16 -2.02 9.43
N HIS A 366 -3.07 -2.33 10.73
CA HIS A 366 -2.75 -3.68 11.21
C HIS A 366 -4.01 -4.47 11.53
N TYR A 367 -4.54 -5.16 10.52
CA TYR A 367 -5.67 -6.08 10.64
C TYR A 367 -5.36 -7.38 9.90
N GLY A 368 -6.35 -8.26 9.77
CA GLY A 368 -6.19 -9.45 8.92
C GLY A 368 -5.56 -10.64 9.62
N LYS A 369 -5.65 -10.73 10.96
CA LYS A 369 -5.27 -11.92 11.72
C LYS A 369 -6.33 -12.25 12.76
N VAL A 370 -6.62 -13.55 12.90
CA VAL A 370 -7.51 -14.04 13.95
C VAL A 370 -6.80 -13.96 15.31
N ASP A 371 -7.47 -13.34 16.28
CA ASP A 371 -7.09 -13.40 17.69
C ASP A 371 -7.49 -14.75 18.27
N PHE A 372 -6.51 -15.51 18.74
CA PHE A 372 -6.73 -16.85 19.29
C PHE A 372 -7.61 -16.85 20.55
N THR A 373 -7.50 -15.81 21.37
CA THR A 373 -8.17 -15.74 22.67
C THR A 373 -9.66 -15.47 22.50
N THR A 374 -10.01 -14.56 21.60
CA THR A 374 -11.39 -14.14 21.36
C THR A 374 -12.03 -14.82 20.15
N ASN A 375 -11.27 -15.57 19.36
CA ASN A 375 -11.69 -16.19 18.10
C ASN A 375 -12.39 -15.19 17.16
N SER A 376 -11.78 -14.01 17.03
CA SER A 376 -12.32 -12.85 16.31
C SER A 376 -11.22 -12.13 15.53
N ILE A 377 -11.62 -11.30 14.57
CA ILE A 377 -10.73 -10.37 13.86
C ILE A 377 -10.88 -8.99 14.52
N LYS A 378 -9.77 -8.38 14.91
CA LYS A 378 -9.74 -7.05 15.52
C LYS A 378 -9.21 -6.00 14.55
N PHE A 379 -9.78 -4.80 14.63
CA PHE A 379 -9.41 -3.64 13.83
C PHE A 379 -8.87 -2.53 14.76
N PRO A 380 -7.61 -2.63 15.22
CA PRO A 380 -6.99 -1.63 16.09
C PRO A 380 -6.64 -0.35 15.32
N LEU A 381 -6.74 0.79 16.01
CA LEU A 381 -6.36 2.08 15.46
C LEU A 381 -4.85 2.31 15.49
N SER A 382 -4.28 2.68 14.34
CA SER A 382 -2.89 3.14 14.15
C SER A 382 -2.74 4.67 14.28
N ARG A 383 -3.86 5.41 14.23
CA ARG A 383 -3.95 6.85 14.55
C ARG A 383 -5.30 7.19 15.20
N PRO A 384 -5.42 8.30 15.95
CA PRO A 384 -6.68 8.69 16.58
C PRO A 384 -7.79 8.91 15.54
N CYS A 385 -9.03 8.66 15.93
CA CYS A 385 -10.23 8.90 15.14
C CYS A 385 -11.26 9.63 16.01
N ASN A 386 -11.69 10.83 15.60
CA ASN A 386 -12.59 11.64 16.43
C ASN A 386 -14.06 11.26 16.19
N ALA A 387 -14.92 11.51 17.17
CA ALA A 387 -16.36 11.34 17.01
C ALA A 387 -16.88 12.11 15.79
N GLY A 388 -17.68 11.46 14.95
CA GLY A 388 -18.22 12.02 13.70
C GLY A 388 -17.25 11.98 12.51
N GLU A 389 -15.99 11.57 12.70
CA GLU A 389 -15.03 11.36 11.61
C GLU A 389 -15.25 10.00 10.94
N GLN A 390 -14.97 9.91 9.63
CA GLN A 390 -14.92 8.63 8.94
C GLN A 390 -13.70 7.82 9.36
N CYS A 391 -13.91 6.59 9.81
CA CYS A 391 -12.83 5.66 10.07
C CYS A 391 -12.45 4.94 8.77
N PHE A 392 -11.15 4.93 8.45
CA PHE A 392 -10.63 4.42 7.19
C PHE A 392 -9.74 3.19 7.40
N LEU A 393 -9.77 2.26 6.46
CA LEU A 393 -8.99 1.02 6.43
C LEU A 393 -7.96 1.06 5.29
N GLY A 394 -6.73 0.61 5.56
CA GLY A 394 -5.73 0.45 4.51
C GLY A 394 -5.99 -0.80 3.65
N TYR A 395 -6.62 -0.64 2.49
CA TYR A 395 -6.83 -1.74 1.53
C TYR A 395 -5.52 -2.40 1.06
N GLY A 396 -4.48 -1.61 0.89
CA GLY A 396 -3.18 -2.08 0.43
C GLY A 396 -2.35 -0.95 -0.14
N ASN A 397 -1.24 -1.32 -0.79
CA ASN A 397 -0.32 -0.44 -1.49
C ASN A 397 -0.67 -0.48 -2.99
N PHE A 398 -1.87 0.00 -3.32
CA PHE A 398 -2.43 -0.12 -4.67
C PHE A 398 -2.30 1.18 -5.45
N SER A 399 -1.95 1.07 -6.73
CA SER A 399 -2.01 2.16 -7.68
C SER A 399 -3.45 2.60 -7.92
N SER A 400 -3.61 3.81 -8.43
CA SER A 400 -4.89 4.35 -8.87
C SER A 400 -5.49 3.53 -10.00
N SER A 401 -4.69 2.90 -10.87
CA SER A 401 -5.18 1.94 -11.88
C SER A 401 -5.83 0.73 -11.22
N HIS A 402 -5.19 0.14 -10.21
CA HIS A 402 -5.74 -1.01 -9.48
C HIS A 402 -7.01 -0.63 -8.69
N LEU A 403 -6.99 0.49 -7.98
CA LEU A 403 -8.15 0.97 -7.21
C LEU A 403 -9.35 1.28 -8.13
N LEU A 404 -9.11 1.89 -9.29
CA LEU A 404 -10.16 2.12 -10.28
C LEU A 404 -10.71 0.79 -10.82
N THR A 405 -9.83 -0.12 -11.23
CA THR A 405 -10.23 -1.39 -11.85
C THR A 405 -11.03 -2.28 -10.92
N PHE A 406 -10.60 -2.44 -9.67
CA PHE A 406 -11.17 -3.44 -8.76
C PHE A 406 -12.04 -2.87 -7.64
N TYR A 407 -11.89 -1.58 -7.31
CA TYR A 407 -12.66 -0.92 -6.25
C TYR A 407 -13.54 0.23 -6.74
N GLY A 408 -13.34 0.71 -7.96
CA GLY A 408 -14.23 1.70 -8.58
C GLY A 408 -14.04 3.14 -8.15
N PHE A 409 -12.83 3.52 -7.70
CA PHE A 409 -12.54 4.90 -7.31
C PHE A 409 -11.09 5.28 -7.56
N LEU A 410 -10.83 6.60 -7.61
CA LEU A 410 -9.49 7.18 -7.57
C LEU A 410 -9.30 7.86 -6.19
N PRO A 411 -8.11 7.74 -5.57
CA PRO A 411 -7.79 8.47 -4.35
C PRO A 411 -7.98 9.99 -4.50
N GLN A 412 -8.38 10.66 -3.42
CA GLN A 412 -8.55 12.12 -3.41
C GLN A 412 -7.20 12.86 -3.33
N LEU A 413 -6.25 12.28 -2.61
CA LEU A 413 -4.89 12.79 -2.49
C LEU A 413 -3.99 12.11 -3.52
N ASP A 414 -2.87 12.75 -3.83
CA ASP A 414 -1.88 12.16 -4.72
C ASP A 414 -1.39 10.81 -4.16
N ASN A 415 -1.54 9.76 -4.95
CA ASN A 415 -1.21 8.40 -4.54
C ASN A 415 0.26 8.09 -4.84
N TYR A 416 1.02 7.75 -3.81
CA TYR A 416 2.45 7.45 -3.91
C TYR A 416 2.74 6.17 -4.71
N TYR A 417 1.72 5.34 -4.91
CA TYR A 417 1.78 4.09 -5.68
C TYR A 417 1.44 4.29 -7.17
N ASP A 418 1.20 5.53 -7.61
CA ASP A 418 1.02 5.85 -9.04
C ASP A 418 2.36 5.92 -9.74
N VAL A 419 2.74 4.79 -10.32
CA VAL A 419 3.95 4.63 -11.13
C VAL A 419 3.59 4.19 -12.54
N ILE A 420 4.40 4.61 -13.50
CA ILE A 420 4.28 4.18 -14.89
C ILE A 420 5.57 3.42 -15.23
N PRO A 421 5.49 2.11 -15.53
CA PRO A 421 6.64 1.34 -15.93
C PRO A 421 7.14 1.83 -17.30
N LEU A 422 8.45 1.82 -17.48
CA LEU A 422 9.12 2.12 -18.74
C LEU A 422 9.78 0.84 -19.24
N ASP A 423 9.46 0.46 -20.48
CA ASP A 423 10.20 -0.57 -21.20
C ASP A 423 11.36 0.10 -21.93
N ILE A 424 12.56 -0.06 -21.38
CA ILE A 424 13.80 0.49 -21.94
C ILE A 424 14.66 -0.70 -22.34
N ASP A 425 14.86 -0.88 -23.64
CA ASP A 425 15.68 -1.96 -24.17
C ASP A 425 17.08 -1.90 -23.57
N VAL A 426 17.43 -2.92 -22.78
CA VAL A 426 18.81 -3.13 -22.36
C VAL A 426 19.52 -3.76 -23.56
N GLU A 427 20.29 -2.97 -24.30
CA GLU A 427 21.23 -3.57 -25.25
C GLU A 427 22.13 -4.54 -24.47
N SER A 428 21.94 -5.83 -24.74
CA SER A 428 22.70 -6.92 -24.12
C SER A 428 24.17 -6.74 -24.49
N ASN A 429 24.94 -6.14 -23.58
CA ASN A 429 26.36 -5.92 -23.76
C ASN A 429 27.10 -7.26 -23.54
N GLU A 430 26.98 -8.21 -24.48
CA GLU A 430 27.62 -9.53 -24.44
C GLU A 430 29.18 -9.47 -24.52
N GLY A 431 29.79 -8.29 -24.39
CA GLY A 431 31.23 -8.08 -24.56
C GLY A 431 32.01 -7.57 -23.35
N PHE A 432 31.37 -7.16 -22.25
CA PHE A 432 32.08 -6.47 -21.17
C PHE A 432 32.11 -7.27 -19.86
N ALA A 433 33.34 -7.57 -19.42
CA ALA A 433 33.60 -8.21 -18.14
C ALA A 433 33.04 -7.37 -16.99
N ASP A 434 32.13 -8.01 -16.25
CA ASP A 434 31.54 -7.70 -14.96
C ASP A 434 32.53 -7.04 -13.97
N THR A 435 32.67 -5.70 -14.04
CA THR A 435 33.61 -4.94 -13.20
C THR A 435 33.02 -3.65 -12.60
N GLY A 436 31.71 -3.41 -12.76
CA GLY A 436 30.99 -2.32 -12.10
C GLY A 436 29.82 -2.85 -11.26
N PRO A 437 29.35 -2.11 -10.23
CA PRO A 437 28.14 -2.49 -9.52
C PRO A 437 26.98 -2.52 -10.52
N THR A 438 26.44 -3.71 -10.76
CA THR A 438 25.22 -3.89 -11.55
C THR A 438 24.08 -3.10 -10.91
N SER A 439 23.24 -2.47 -11.73
CA SER A 439 22.01 -1.84 -11.23
C SER A 439 21.22 -2.90 -10.47
N ASP A 440 20.82 -2.61 -9.22
CA ASP A 440 19.87 -3.48 -8.48
C ASP A 440 18.51 -3.60 -9.20
N TRP A 441 18.26 -2.74 -10.19
CA TRP A 441 17.00 -2.56 -10.87
C TRP A 441 17.11 -2.95 -12.35
N THR A 442 16.27 -3.90 -12.76
CA THR A 442 16.13 -4.36 -14.17
C THR A 442 14.93 -3.75 -14.88
N SER A 443 14.04 -3.09 -14.13
CA SER A 443 12.85 -2.44 -14.64
C SER A 443 12.85 -1.00 -14.16
N HIS A 444 12.51 -0.08 -15.06
CA HIS A 444 12.47 1.34 -14.75
C HIS A 444 11.04 1.84 -14.66
N MET A 445 10.86 2.82 -13.80
CA MET A 445 9.57 3.42 -13.50
C MET A 445 9.72 4.93 -13.37
N ILE A 446 8.64 5.62 -13.65
CA ILE A 446 8.47 7.05 -13.40
C ILE A 446 7.21 7.30 -12.57
N ARG A 447 7.12 8.50 -12.00
CA ARG A 447 5.95 9.00 -11.29
C ARG A 447 5.94 10.53 -11.33
N GLY A 448 4.89 11.13 -10.78
CA GLY A 448 4.82 12.59 -10.64
C GLY A 448 6.04 13.18 -9.90
N THR A 449 6.69 14.16 -10.52
CA THR A 449 7.91 14.78 -9.96
C THR A 449 7.63 15.66 -8.75
N TRP A 450 6.35 16.03 -8.51
CA TRP A 450 5.90 16.76 -7.32
C TRP A 450 6.17 16.03 -5.99
N PHE A 451 6.50 14.73 -6.04
CA PHE A 451 6.93 13.98 -4.86
C PHE A 451 8.42 14.10 -4.55
N SER A 452 9.24 14.62 -5.47
CA SER A 452 10.67 14.79 -5.24
C SER A 452 11.01 16.21 -4.84
N LYS A 453 11.86 16.37 -3.83
CA LYS A 453 12.37 17.68 -3.37
C LYS A 453 13.76 17.99 -3.92
N ASN A 454 14.50 16.96 -4.36
CA ASN A 454 15.86 17.14 -4.86
C ASN A 454 15.86 17.47 -6.36
N LEU A 455 15.85 18.77 -6.66
CA LEU A 455 15.89 19.33 -8.01
C LEU A 455 17.32 19.69 -8.45
N GLY A 456 18.34 19.26 -7.70
CA GLY A 456 19.74 19.56 -8.00
C GLY A 456 20.23 18.91 -9.28
N ILE A 457 21.39 19.37 -9.75
CA ILE A 457 22.12 18.72 -10.86
C ILE A 457 22.35 17.25 -10.49
N PHE A 458 22.19 16.38 -11.48
CA PHE A 458 22.16 14.92 -11.39
C PHE A 458 20.89 14.29 -10.78
N ARG A 459 19.90 15.08 -10.36
CA ARG A 459 18.65 14.59 -9.74
C ARG A 459 17.40 15.10 -10.44
N TYR A 460 17.24 16.42 -10.61
CA TYR A 460 16.13 17.06 -11.36
C TYR A 460 14.70 16.69 -10.93
N GLY A 461 14.52 16.09 -9.77
CA GLY A 461 13.25 15.50 -9.35
C GLY A 461 12.89 14.17 -10.05
N LEU A 462 13.80 13.60 -10.83
CA LEU A 462 13.62 12.37 -11.60
C LEU A 462 14.15 11.15 -10.83
N PRO A 463 13.73 9.92 -11.21
CA PRO A 463 14.10 8.71 -10.48
C PRO A 463 15.59 8.41 -10.62
N PRO A 464 16.36 8.30 -9.51
CA PRO A 464 17.80 8.06 -9.57
C PRO A 464 18.20 6.80 -10.34
N PRO A 465 17.54 5.62 -10.13
CA PRO A 465 17.89 4.42 -10.89
C PRO A 465 17.73 4.57 -12.40
N LEU A 466 16.72 5.32 -12.85
CA LEU A 466 16.50 5.60 -14.28
C LEU A 466 17.61 6.50 -14.84
N LEU A 467 17.94 7.58 -14.15
CA LEU A 467 19.02 8.47 -14.57
C LEU A 467 20.38 7.74 -14.59
N ASP A 468 20.65 6.91 -13.60
CA ASP A 468 21.89 6.11 -13.54
C ASP A 468 21.97 5.09 -14.68
N HIS A 469 20.85 4.48 -15.05
CA HIS A 469 20.78 3.62 -16.23
C HIS A 469 21.10 4.40 -17.52
N MET A 470 20.45 5.55 -17.73
CA MET A 470 20.67 6.41 -18.91
C MET A 470 22.11 6.95 -18.97
N ARG A 471 22.74 7.24 -17.83
CA ARG A 471 24.15 7.64 -17.77
C ARG A 471 25.08 6.51 -18.19
N ARG A 472 24.83 5.29 -17.68
CA ARG A 472 25.65 4.12 -18.03
C ARG A 472 25.53 3.75 -19.50
N SER A 473 24.37 3.95 -20.13
CA SER A 473 24.21 3.71 -21.57
C SER A 473 25.00 4.72 -22.42
N ARG A 474 25.13 5.97 -21.96
CA ARG A 474 25.91 7.02 -22.64
C ARG A 474 27.41 6.95 -22.36
N ASN A 475 27.81 6.59 -21.14
CA ASN A 475 29.21 6.47 -20.74
C ASN A 475 29.43 5.33 -19.72
N PRO A 476 29.71 4.10 -20.19
CA PRO A 476 29.88 2.93 -19.32
C PRO A 476 31.05 3.03 -18.33
N PHE A 477 32.03 3.90 -18.61
CA PHE A 477 33.27 4.02 -17.84
C PHE A 477 33.23 5.17 -16.82
N SER A 478 32.23 6.06 -16.89
CA SER A 478 32.05 7.15 -15.94
C SER A 478 31.05 6.75 -14.85
N GLN A 479 31.55 6.60 -13.62
CA GLN A 479 30.73 6.25 -12.45
C GLN A 479 30.64 7.39 -11.43
N THR A 480 31.25 8.54 -11.71
CA THR A 480 31.35 9.65 -10.76
C THR A 480 30.52 10.84 -11.19
N MET A 481 29.53 11.22 -10.36
CA MET A 481 28.68 12.41 -10.50
C MET A 481 29.45 13.70 -10.18
N ASN A 482 30.51 13.97 -10.93
CA ASN A 482 31.31 15.18 -10.79
C ASN A 482 30.85 16.21 -11.82
N LEU A 483 30.87 17.50 -11.44
CA LEU A 483 30.62 18.63 -12.34
C LEU A 483 31.82 18.80 -13.30
N THR A 484 31.87 17.98 -14.35
CA THR A 484 32.79 18.19 -15.48
C THR A 484 31.98 18.56 -16.72
N PRO A 485 32.54 19.32 -17.66
CA PRO A 485 31.83 19.67 -18.90
C PRO A 485 31.30 18.44 -19.64
N GLU A 486 32.08 17.35 -19.69
CA GLU A 486 31.68 16.11 -20.36
C GLU A 486 30.46 15.46 -19.69
N ASN A 487 30.45 15.39 -18.35
CA ASN A 487 29.31 14.84 -17.62
C ASN A 487 28.07 15.73 -17.79
N LEU A 488 28.22 17.06 -17.75
CA LEU A 488 27.10 18.00 -17.94
C LEU A 488 26.53 17.93 -19.36
N GLU A 489 27.36 17.71 -20.38
CA GLU A 489 26.89 17.48 -21.76
C GLU A 489 26.07 16.18 -21.86
N ILE A 490 26.49 15.10 -21.21
CA ILE A 490 25.72 13.85 -21.11
C ILE A 490 24.37 14.09 -20.43
N GLU A 491 24.33 14.86 -19.34
CA GLU A 491 23.07 15.19 -18.66
C GLU A 491 22.10 15.94 -19.57
N LEU A 492 22.58 16.88 -20.39
CA LEU A 492 21.74 17.59 -21.36
C LEU A 492 21.14 16.65 -22.41
N GLU A 493 21.91 15.68 -22.92
CA GLU A 493 21.39 14.67 -23.84
C GLU A 493 20.27 13.87 -23.19
N ILE A 494 20.51 13.33 -21.99
CA ILE A 494 19.53 12.52 -21.25
C ILE A 494 18.25 13.31 -20.99
N LEU A 495 18.36 14.55 -20.52
CA LEU A 495 17.20 15.39 -20.21
C LEU A 495 16.39 15.74 -21.46
N ARG A 496 17.06 15.98 -22.60
CA ARG A 496 16.39 16.26 -23.88
C ARG A 496 15.68 15.03 -24.43
N ASP A 497 16.30 13.85 -24.33
CA ASP A 497 15.69 12.58 -24.74
C ASP A 497 14.43 12.30 -23.91
N LEU A 498 14.52 12.39 -22.57
CA LEU A 498 13.39 12.22 -21.68
C LEU A 498 12.29 13.25 -21.94
N CYS A 499 12.66 14.52 -22.14
CA CYS A 499 11.71 15.58 -22.47
C CYS A 499 10.96 15.28 -23.77
N SER A 500 11.65 14.86 -24.83
CA SER A 500 11.03 14.50 -26.11
C SER A 500 10.07 13.31 -25.93
N MET A 501 10.55 12.24 -25.30
CA MET A 501 9.76 11.03 -25.08
C MET A 501 8.46 11.30 -24.33
N PHE A 502 8.52 12.07 -23.23
CA PHE A 502 7.32 12.34 -22.43
C PHE A 502 6.43 13.43 -23.02
N GLN A 503 6.97 14.32 -23.88
CA GLN A 503 6.14 15.22 -24.66
C GLN A 503 5.30 14.43 -25.67
N ASP A 504 5.93 13.49 -26.39
CA ASP A 504 5.24 12.62 -27.35
C ASP A 504 4.14 11.79 -26.66
N MET A 505 4.43 11.23 -25.47
CA MET A 505 3.43 10.52 -24.66
C MET A 505 2.29 11.43 -24.17
N THR A 506 2.60 12.66 -23.78
CA THR A 506 1.59 13.65 -23.37
C THR A 506 0.67 14.00 -24.54
N ASP A 507 1.24 14.21 -25.72
CA ASP A 507 0.50 14.57 -26.94
C ASP A 507 -0.36 13.40 -27.43
N ALA A 508 0.12 12.15 -27.30
CA ALA A 508 -0.63 10.94 -27.62
C ALA A 508 -1.91 10.76 -26.77
N LEU A 509 -1.92 11.23 -25.52
CA LEU A 509 -3.13 11.24 -24.70
C LEU A 509 -4.18 12.26 -25.20
N GLY A 510 -3.76 13.28 -25.95
CA GLY A 510 -4.62 14.34 -26.47
C GLY A 510 -5.12 15.33 -25.42
N ASP A 511 -5.82 16.37 -25.89
CA ASP A 511 -6.45 17.35 -25.01
C ASP A 511 -7.74 16.80 -24.41
N GLY A 512 -7.76 16.66 -23.09
CA GLY A 512 -8.96 16.24 -22.35
C GLY A 512 -10.12 17.18 -22.65
N GLN A 513 -11.18 16.67 -23.30
CA GLN A 513 -12.41 17.43 -23.47
C GLN A 513 -13.01 17.68 -22.08
N LEU A 514 -12.86 18.90 -21.58
CA LEU A 514 -13.38 19.32 -20.27
C LEU A 514 -14.83 19.80 -20.33
N ASP A 515 -15.42 19.92 -21.52
CA ASP A 515 -16.57 20.79 -21.76
C ASP A 515 -17.95 20.21 -21.41
N ASP A 516 -18.08 18.95 -20.96
CA ASP A 516 -19.41 18.41 -20.58
C ASP A 516 -19.41 17.44 -19.37
N ARG A 517 -18.60 17.74 -18.34
CA ARG A 517 -18.48 16.90 -17.13
C ARG A 517 -19.78 16.75 -16.32
N GLU A 518 -20.79 17.60 -16.53
CA GLU A 518 -22.08 17.52 -15.81
C GLU A 518 -23.04 16.47 -16.39
N THR A 519 -22.90 16.12 -17.67
CA THR A 519 -23.79 15.17 -18.36
C THR A 519 -23.14 13.79 -18.58
N THR A 520 -21.85 13.67 -18.28
CA THR A 520 -21.04 12.46 -18.48
C THR A 520 -21.38 11.36 -17.46
N SER A 521 -21.40 10.09 -17.89
CA SER A 521 -21.62 8.95 -17.00
C SER A 521 -20.49 8.77 -15.96
N TRP A 522 -20.78 8.07 -14.86
CA TRP A 522 -19.85 7.91 -13.74
C TRP A 522 -18.52 7.24 -14.15
N ASP A 523 -18.59 6.25 -15.03
CA ASP A 523 -17.47 5.46 -15.53
C ASP A 523 -16.61 6.28 -16.49
N THR A 524 -17.24 7.00 -17.43
CA THR A 524 -16.52 7.90 -18.34
C THR A 524 -15.82 9.03 -17.58
N LYS A 525 -16.46 9.60 -16.55
CA LYS A 525 -15.82 10.58 -15.67
C LYS A 525 -14.58 9.99 -14.98
N LEU A 526 -14.69 8.78 -14.43
CA LEU A 526 -13.60 8.13 -13.73
C LEU A 526 -12.43 7.80 -14.68
N ALA A 527 -12.73 7.34 -15.90
CA ALA A 527 -11.75 7.13 -16.96
C ALA A 527 -11.02 8.42 -17.36
N LEU A 528 -11.75 9.52 -17.55
CA LEU A 528 -11.18 10.82 -17.88
C LEU A 528 -10.31 11.38 -16.74
N ASP A 529 -10.72 11.21 -15.49
CA ASP A 529 -9.94 11.63 -14.33
C ASP A 529 -8.63 10.82 -14.20
N PHE A 530 -8.65 9.52 -14.50
CA PHE A 530 -7.44 8.71 -14.57
C PHE A 530 -6.51 9.14 -15.71
N LYS A 531 -7.07 9.40 -16.90
CA LYS A 531 -6.29 9.90 -18.05
C LYS A 531 -5.66 11.27 -17.76
N TYR A 532 -6.38 12.15 -17.06
CA TYR A 532 -5.83 13.42 -16.59
C TYR A 532 -4.66 13.22 -15.61
N LEU A 533 -4.77 12.28 -14.67
CA LEU A 533 -3.68 11.92 -13.77
C LEU A 533 -2.42 11.48 -14.53
N GLN A 534 -2.56 10.59 -15.53
CA GLN A 534 -1.44 10.15 -16.38
C GLN A 534 -0.79 11.33 -17.13
N ARG A 535 -1.61 12.19 -17.76
CA ARG A 535 -1.13 13.40 -18.43
C ARG A 535 -0.38 14.33 -17.48
N ARG A 536 -0.88 14.49 -16.25
CA ARG A 536 -0.23 15.31 -15.21
C ARG A 536 1.13 14.75 -14.83
N ILE A 537 1.26 13.42 -14.69
CA ILE A 537 2.55 12.76 -14.44
C ILE A 537 3.53 13.09 -15.56
N PHE A 538 3.18 12.83 -16.83
CA PHE A 538 4.07 13.09 -17.96
C PHE A 538 4.46 14.57 -18.06
N SER A 539 3.49 15.48 -17.91
CA SER A 539 3.73 16.92 -17.94
C SER A 539 4.69 17.37 -16.83
N SER A 540 4.61 16.77 -15.64
CA SER A 540 5.53 17.08 -14.53
C SER A 540 6.97 16.66 -14.82
N ILE A 541 7.14 15.56 -15.56
CA ILE A 541 8.46 15.06 -15.98
C ILE A 541 9.04 15.96 -17.06
N VAL A 542 8.25 16.34 -18.06
CA VAL A 542 8.65 17.32 -19.09
C VAL A 542 9.13 18.62 -18.43
N ALA A 543 8.34 19.16 -17.48
CA ALA A 543 8.71 20.38 -16.76
C ALA A 543 10.02 20.21 -15.96
N SER A 544 10.20 19.08 -15.27
CA SER A 544 11.44 18.74 -14.56
C SER A 544 12.64 18.64 -15.51
N CYS A 545 12.47 18.02 -16.68
CA CYS A 545 13.53 17.91 -17.69
C CYS A 545 13.92 19.28 -18.25
N GLN A 546 12.95 20.14 -18.57
CA GLN A 546 13.20 21.50 -19.07
C GLN A 546 13.95 22.35 -18.04
N ALA A 547 13.50 22.36 -16.78
CA ALA A 547 14.18 23.06 -15.70
C ALA A 547 15.59 22.49 -15.46
N GLY A 548 15.76 21.17 -15.57
CA GLY A 548 17.06 20.51 -15.52
C GLY A 548 18.01 20.98 -16.63
N CYS A 549 17.53 21.10 -17.87
CA CYS A 549 18.31 21.62 -18.99
C CYS A 549 18.81 23.04 -18.71
N GLU A 550 17.94 23.93 -18.22
CA GLU A 550 18.32 25.30 -17.87
C GLU A 550 19.41 25.34 -16.78
N LEU A 551 19.29 24.49 -15.75
CA LEU A 551 20.28 24.37 -14.68
C LEU A 551 21.65 23.92 -15.21
N VAL A 552 21.66 22.89 -16.05
CA VAL A 552 22.89 22.31 -16.60
C VAL A 552 23.54 23.28 -17.61
N GLU A 553 22.76 23.95 -18.45
CA GLU A 553 23.26 24.98 -19.38
C GLU A 553 23.87 26.16 -18.63
N SER A 554 23.26 26.60 -17.52
CA SER A 554 23.82 27.64 -16.65
C SER A 554 25.15 27.22 -16.04
N GLU A 555 25.28 25.97 -15.61
CA GLU A 555 26.52 25.45 -15.05
C GLU A 555 27.61 25.32 -16.11
N LEU A 556 27.30 24.81 -17.31
CA LEU A 556 28.22 24.75 -18.44
C LEU A 556 28.76 26.12 -18.86
N GLN A 557 27.94 27.17 -18.78
CA GLN A 557 28.39 28.54 -19.05
C GLN A 557 29.49 29.00 -18.09
N ARG A 558 29.51 28.51 -16.83
CA ARG A 558 30.56 28.85 -15.86
C ARG A 558 31.93 28.29 -16.21
N TYR A 559 32.00 27.22 -17.01
CA TYR A 559 33.27 26.66 -17.51
C TYR A 559 33.79 27.37 -18.76
N ARG A 560 32.95 28.20 -19.40
CA ARG A 560 33.30 28.97 -20.60
C ARG A 560 33.75 30.41 -20.30
N LEU A 561 33.58 30.85 -19.06
CA LEU A 561 34.04 32.13 -18.50
C LEU A 561 35.34 31.92 -17.72
#